data_AF-A0A972S130-F1
#
_entry.id   AF-A0A972S130-F1
#
_cell.length_a   1.000
_cell.length_b   1.000
_cell.length_c   1.000
_cell.angle_alpha   90.00
_cell.angle_beta   90.00
_cell.angle_gamma   90.00
#
_symmetry.space_group_name_H-M   'P 1'
#
loop_
_entity.id
_entity.type
_entity.pdbx_description
1 polymer ?
#
loop_
_entity_poly.entity_id
_entity_poly.type
_entity_poly.pdbx_seq_one_letter_code
_entity_poly.pdbx_strand_id
1 'polypeptide(L)' 'MLKLLKYEFFNMYRNKWIIFYFLFFLVLTSVLFYFTHSPAKVVSTLLNIVILVVPLISLILGTIFLYDSRNFIELLLSQP' A
#
# COMPACT_ATOMS: atom_id res chain seq x y z
N MET A 1 14.59 11.40 -15.15
CA MET A 1 13.69 11.17 -13.99
C MET A 1 12.60 10.13 -14.24
N LEU A 2 11.88 10.15 -15.37
CA LEU A 2 10.83 9.14 -15.67
C LEU A 2 11.32 7.67 -15.69
N LYS A 3 12.58 7.41 -16.07
CA LYS A 3 13.17 6.06 -16.00
C LYS A 3 13.24 5.53 -14.57
N LEU A 4 13.62 6.38 -13.62
CA LEU A 4 13.74 6.01 -12.20
C LEU A 4 12.35 5.71 -11.61
N LEU A 5 11.36 6.55 -11.93
CA LEU A 5 9.96 6.32 -11.56
C LEU A 5 9.44 4.99 -12.12
N LYS A 6 9.73 4.64 -13.38
CA LYS A 6 9.36 3.32 -13.94
C LYS A 6 9.95 2.15 -13.15
N TYR A 7 11.21 2.26 -12.73
CA TYR A 7 11.85 1.20 -11.94
C TYR A 7 11.25 1.10 -10.54
N GLU A 8 10.94 2.22 -9.90
CA GLU A 8 10.27 2.22 -8.59
C GLU A 8 8.87 1.59 -8.67
N PHE A 9 8.08 1.92 -9.70
CA PHE A 9 6.78 1.27 -9.93
C PHE A 9 6.91 -0.24 -10.14
N PHE A 10 7.92 -0.69 -10.89
CA PHE A 10 8.19 -2.11 -11.09
C PHE A 10 8.66 -2.79 -9.80
N ASN A 11 9.47 -2.09 -8.99
CA ASN A 11 9.90 -2.58 -7.69
C ASN A 11 8.72 -2.72 -6.72
N MET A 12 7.80 -1.75 -6.72
CA MET A 12 6.56 -1.80 -5.96
C MET A 12 5.70 -2.99 -6.39
N TYR A 13 5.47 -3.19 -7.70
CA TYR A 13 4.65 -4.30 -8.21
C TYR A 13 5.21 -5.69 -7.85
N ARG A 14 6.55 -5.84 -7.83
CA ARG A 14 7.22 -7.07 -7.38
C ARG A 14 7.13 -7.28 -5.87
N ASN A 15 6.74 -6.26 -5.11
CA ASN A 15 6.59 -6.36 -3.67
C ASN A 15 5.37 -7.22 -3.30
N LYS A 16 5.62 -8.36 -2.64
CA LYS A 16 4.59 -9.31 -2.18
C LYS A 16 3.56 -8.65 -1.25
N TRP A 17 3.92 -7.56 -0.58
CA TRP A 17 3.01 -6.77 0.25
C TRP A 17 1.81 -6.21 -0.52
N ILE A 18 1.95 -5.89 -1.82
CA ILE A 18 0.82 -5.42 -2.64
C ILE A 18 -0.22 -6.51 -2.83
N ILE A 19 0.20 -7.75 -3.07
CA ILE A 19 -0.72 -8.88 -3.24
C ILE A 19 -1.49 -9.13 -1.95
N PHE A 20 -0.80 -9.08 -0.80
CA PHE A 20 -1.45 -9.21 0.51
C PHE A 20 -2.49 -8.11 0.73
N TYR A 21 -2.13 -6.86 0.43
CA TYR A 21 -3.04 -5.71 0.55
C TYR A 21 -4.29 -5.86 -0.34
N PHE A 22 -4.10 -6.29 -1.59
CA PHE A 22 -5.21 -6.55 -2.52
C PHE A 22 -6.13 -7.67 -2.01
N LEU A 23 -5.55 -8.80 -1.59
CA LEU A 23 -6.32 -9.94 -1.06
C LEU A 23 -7.10 -9.58 0.21
N PHE A 24 -6.49 -8.78 1.11
CA PHE A 24 -7.16 -8.29 2.30
C PHE A 24 -8.44 -7.52 1.95
N PHE A 25 -8.36 -6.55 1.05
CA PHE A 25 -9.54 -5.77 0.63
C PHE A 25 -10.56 -6.60 -0.15
N LEU A 26 -10.11 -7.57 -0.95
CA LEU A 26 -11.01 -8.48 -1.68
C LEU A 26 -11.84 -9.29 -0.69
N VAL A 27 -11.19 -9.97 0.26
CA VAL A 27 -11.86 -10.77 1.29
C VAL A 27 -12.79 -9.89 2.12
N LEU A 28 -12.31 -8.73 2.57
CA LEU A 28 -13.09 -7.82 3.41
C LEU A 28 -14.36 -7.32 2.68
N THR A 29 -14.24 -7.00 1.40
CA THR A 29 -15.38 -6.60 0.56
C THR A 29 -16.36 -7.75 0.38
N SER A 30 -15.87 -8.96 0.04
CA SER A 30 -16.71 -10.15 -0.11
C SER A 30 -17.47 -10.49 1.17
N VAL A 31 -16.80 -10.40 2.33
CA VAL A 31 -17.39 -10.63 3.65
C VAL A 31 -18.49 -9.60 3.93
N LEU A 32 -18.25 -8.31 3.69
CA LEU A 32 -19.25 -7.27 3.92
C LEU A 32 -20.50 -7.44 3.05
N PHE A 33 -20.32 -7.80 1.77
CA PHE A 33 -21.43 -8.11 0.87
C PHE A 33 -22.21 -9.36 1.30
N TYR A 34 -21.54 -10.35 1.89
CA TYR A 34 -22.20 -11.53 2.44
C TYR A 34 -23.08 -11.20 3.66
N PHE A 35 -22.60 -10.35 4.56
CA PHE A 35 -23.34 -10.00 5.78
C PHE A 35 -24.43 -8.95 5.59
N THR A 36 -24.34 -8.13 4.54
CA THR A 36 -25.22 -6.95 4.38
C THR A 36 -26.00 -7.02 3.08
N HIS A 37 -27.33 -6.95 3.18
CA HIS A 37 -28.24 -7.02 2.02
C HIS A 37 -28.40 -5.69 1.26
N SER A 38 -27.92 -4.57 1.83
CA SER A 38 -27.96 -3.24 1.20
C SER A 38 -26.59 -2.83 0.69
N PRO A 39 -26.41 -2.61 -0.64
CA PRO A 39 -25.13 -2.19 -1.20
C PRO A 39 -24.67 -0.81 -0.66
N ALA A 40 -25.61 0.09 -0.35
CA ALA A 40 -25.27 1.40 0.20
C ALA A 40 -24.59 1.30 1.57
N LYS A 41 -25.05 0.38 2.42
CA LYS A 41 -24.46 0.16 3.74
C LYS A 41 -23.08 -0.48 3.62
N VAL A 42 -22.89 -1.41 2.68
CA VAL A 42 -21.56 -2.01 2.39
C VAL A 42 -20.54 -0.94 2.01
N VAL A 43 -20.90 -0.06 1.06
CA VAL A 43 -19.99 1.01 0.61
C VAL A 43 -19.65 1.96 1.75
N SER A 44 -20.63 2.36 2.57
CA SER A 44 -20.40 3.25 3.72
C SER A 44 -19.45 2.61 4.75
N THR A 45 -19.65 1.33 5.07
CA THR A 45 -18.76 0.61 5.99
C THR A 45 -17.36 0.45 5.41
N LEU A 46 -17.25 0.11 4.12
CA LEU A 46 -15.96 -0.05 3.44
C LEU A 46 -15.17 1.27 3.42
N LEU A 47 -15.83 2.40 3.15
CA LEU A 47 -15.20 3.73 3.15
C LEU A 47 -14.60 4.07 4.52
N ASN A 48 -15.31 3.81 5.60
CA ASN A 48 -14.79 4.06 6.96
C ASN A 48 -13.54 3.21 7.25
N ILE A 49 -13.54 1.94 6.82
CA ILE A 49 -12.39 1.05 6.98
C ILE A 49 -11.21 1.56 6.15
N VAL A 50 -11.44 1.95 4.89
CA VAL A 50 -10.40 2.48 3.99
C VAL A 50 -9.77 3.75 4.57
N ILE A 51 -10.58 4.70 5.04
CA ILE A 51 -10.10 5.96 5.63
C ILE A 51 -9.17 5.70 6.83
N LEU A 52 -9.41 4.64 7.61
CA LEU A 52 -8.57 4.30 8.76
C LEU A 52 -7.35 3.46 8.37
N VAL A 53 -7.52 2.44 7.52
CA VAL A 53 -6.50 1.42 7.24
C VAL A 53 -5.45 1.89 6.24
N VAL A 54 -5.86 2.60 5.18
CA VAL A 54 -4.96 3.12 4.13
C VAL A 54 -3.85 4.00 4.70
N PRO A 55 -4.12 5.04 5.52
CA PRO A 55 -3.06 5.92 6.01
C PRO A 55 -2.07 5.18 6.92
N LEU A 56 -2.55 4.24 7.74
CA LEU A 56 -1.68 3.45 8.60
C LEU A 56 -0.70 2.60 7.79
N ILE A 57 -1.20 1.92 6.76
CA ILE A 57 -0.35 1.09 5.89
C ILE A 57 0.61 1.97 5.08
N SER A 58 0.15 3.14 4.61
CA SER A 58 1.00 4.12 3.92
C SER A 58 2.14 4.62 4.80
N LEU A 59 1.88 4.91 6.08
CA LEU A 59 2.92 5.30 7.04
C LEU A 59 3.96 4.19 7.24
N ILE A 60 3.50 2.94 7.40
CA ILE A 60 4.40 1.80 7.59
C ILE A 60 5.27 1.58 6.35
N LEU A 61 4.67 1.50 5.16
CA LEU A 61 5.40 1.30 3.90
C LEU A 61 6.34 2.47 3.59
N GLY A 62 5.90 3.70 3.83
CA GLY A 62 6.74 4.89 3.69
C GLY A 62 7.93 4.87 4.63
N THR A 63 7.73 4.44 5.88
CA THR A 63 8.82 4.29 6.86
C THR A 63 9.82 3.23 6.41
N ILE A 64 9.35 2.06 5.97
CA ILE A 64 10.21 0.99 5.43
C ILE A 64 11.05 1.51 4.24
N PHE A 65 10.40 2.18 3.29
CA PHE A 65 11.08 2.76 2.13
C PHE A 65 12.15 3.79 2.52
N LEU A 66 11.87 4.64 3.51
CA LEU A 66 12.85 5.60 4.02
C LEU A 66 14.05 4.92 4.68
N TYR A 67 13.84 3.85 5.45
CA TYR A 67 14.95 3.12 6.06
C TYR A 67 15.78 2.33 5.03
N ASP A 68 15.14 1.70 4.05
CA ASP A 68 15.85 0.95 3.00
C ASP A 68 16.67 1.89 2.09
N SER A 69 16.16 3.08 1.80
CA SER A 69 16.86 4.06 0.94
C SER A 69 17.99 4.80 1.64
N ARG A 70 18.02 4.88 2.98
CA ARG A 70 19.07 5.58 3.75
C ARG A 70 20.48 5.09 3.42
N ASN A 71 20.70 3.78 3.41
CA ASN A 71 22.02 3.21 3.11
C ASN A 71 22.50 3.56 1.69
N PHE A 72 21.57 3.62 0.73
CA PHE A 72 21.88 4.01 -0.64
C PHE A 72 22.19 5.51 -0.77
N ILE A 73 21.44 6.35 -0.05
CA ILE A 73 21.68 7.80 0.02
C ILE A 73 23.06 8.08 0.64
N GLU A 74 23.42 7.40 1.73
CA GLU A 74 24.73 7.54 2.37
C GLU A 74 25.87 7.12 1.43
N LEU A 75 25.70 6.01 0.69
CA LEU A 75 26.67 5.58 -0.32
C LEU A 75 26.85 6.65 -1.43
N LEU A 76 25.75 7.20 -1.95
CA LEU A 76 25.78 8.25 -2.97
C LEU A 76 26.50 9.52 -2.50
N LEU A 77 26.28 9.92 -1.24
CA LEU A 77 26.92 11.11 -0.64
C LEU A 77 28.40 10.90 -0.33
N SER A 78 28.84 9.65 -0.19
CA SER A 78 30.25 9.29 0.02
C SER A 78 31.08 9.23 -1.28
N GLN A 79 30.42 9.30 -2.44
CA GLN A 79 31.12 9.40 -3.72
C GLN A 79 31.71 10.81 -3.86
N PRO A 80 33.03 10.93 -4.15
CA PRO A 80 33.69 12.23 -4.30
C PRO A 80 33.20 13.01 -5.53
#